data_AF-A0AAW4JI99-F1
#
_entry.id   AF-A0AAW4JI99-F1
#
_cell.length_a   1.000
_cell.length_b   1.000
_cell.length_c   1.000
_cell.angle_alpha   90.00
_cell.angle_beta   90.00
_cell.angle_gamma   90.00
#
_symmetry.space_group_name_H-M   'P 1'
#
loop_
_entity.id
_entity.type
_entity.pdbx_description
1 polymer ?
#
loop_
_entity_poly.entity_id
_entity_poly.type
_entity_poly.pdbx_seq_one_letter_code
_entity_poly.pdbx_strand_id
1 'polypeptide(L)'
;MAGLIVLRPGIDWTATGGLFDWTLDFLVSRLSDRRAAEHLQEIVDNNLGSFWLEDLSPESQREVVSHWRAALVAEGERDLPETDQKPDVLAHLRELVAATYRLPME
;
A
#
# COMPACT_ATOMS: atom_id res chain seq x y z
N MET A 1 -10.15 13.37 0.99
CA MET A 1 -10.91 12.10 0.95
C MET A 1 -10.04 11.04 1.61
N ALA A 2 -10.61 10.03 2.27
CA ALA A 2 -9.85 8.94 2.86
C ALA A 2 -9.72 7.79 1.86
N GLY A 3 -8.59 7.09 1.86
CA GLY A 3 -8.35 5.89 1.08
C GLY A 3 -8.42 4.63 1.93
N LEU A 4 -8.82 3.51 1.33
CA LEU A 4 -9.00 2.22 1.99
C LEU A 4 -8.19 1.13 1.29
N ILE A 5 -7.32 0.44 2.02
CA ILE A 5 -6.67 -0.80 1.57
C ILE A 5 -7.30 -1.96 2.35
N VAL A 6 -7.91 -2.91 1.65
CA VAL A 6 -8.44 -4.14 2.23
C VAL A 6 -7.45 -5.27 1.91
N LEU A 7 -6.72 -5.73 2.93
CA LEU A 7 -5.78 -6.84 2.78
C LEU A 7 -6.53 -8.18 2.69
N ARG A 8 -7.65 -8.28 3.42
CA ARG A 8 -8.67 -9.33 3.36
C ARG A 8 -9.89 -8.87 4.15
N PRO A 9 -11.05 -9.55 4.06
CA PRO A 9 -12.20 -9.23 4.90
C PRO A 9 -11.84 -9.19 6.40
N GLY A 10 -12.07 -8.05 7.05
CA GLY A 10 -11.76 -7.82 8.46
C GLY A 10 -10.31 -7.39 8.77
N ILE A 11 -9.47 -7.22 7.75
CA ILE A 11 -8.13 -6.64 7.86
C ILE A 11 -8.01 -5.52 6.85
N ASP A 12 -8.40 -4.33 7.28
CA ASP A 12 -8.30 -3.09 6.53
C ASP A 12 -7.27 -2.14 7.12
N TRP A 13 -6.86 -1.19 6.27
CA TRP A 13 -6.05 -0.05 6.63
C TRP A 13 -6.62 1.18 5.92
N THR A 14 -6.86 2.26 6.66
CA THR A 14 -7.41 3.50 6.13
C THR A 14 -6.41 4.62 6.28
N ALA A 15 -6.33 5.52 5.31
CA ALA A 15 -5.40 6.64 5.35
C ALA A 15 -5.99 7.89 4.70
N THR A 16 -5.29 9.02 4.80
CA THR A 16 -5.59 10.18 3.96
C THR A 16 -5.36 9.84 2.49
N GLY A 17 -6.08 10.49 1.57
CA GLY A 17 -5.95 10.24 0.12
C GLY A 17 -4.51 10.31 -0.36
N GLY A 18 -3.76 11.37 0.00
CA GLY A 18 -2.36 11.50 -0.41
C GLY A 18 -1.45 10.38 0.10
N LEU A 19 -1.67 9.86 1.31
CA LEU A 19 -0.88 8.72 1.82
C LEU A 19 -1.32 7.40 1.18
N PHE A 20 -2.60 7.23 0.87
CA PHE A 20 -3.11 6.11 0.11
C PHE A 20 -2.50 6.08 -1.30
N ASP A 21 -2.56 7.19 -2.04
CA ASP A 21 -2.01 7.31 -3.39
C ASP A 21 -0.51 7.02 -3.38
N TRP A 22 0.24 7.64 -2.48
CA TRP A 22 1.68 7.40 -2.33
C TRP A 22 2.01 5.92 -2.04
N THR A 23 1.18 5.24 -1.22
CA THR A 23 1.35 3.82 -0.89
C THR A 23 1.14 2.91 -2.10
N LEU A 24 0.21 3.27 -3.00
CA LEU A 24 -0.01 2.54 -4.25
C LEU A 24 1.06 2.85 -5.29
N ASP A 25 1.46 4.12 -5.45
CA ASP A 25 2.55 4.52 -6.36
C ASP A 25 3.87 3.83 -6.02
N PHE A 26 4.14 3.62 -4.73
CA PHE A 26 5.26 2.80 -4.27
C PHE A 26 5.25 1.40 -4.93
N LEU A 27 4.08 0.78 -5.10
CA LEU A 27 3.96 -0.54 -5.72
C LEU A 27 4.04 -0.50 -7.25
N VAL A 28 3.42 0.49 -7.91
CA VAL A 28 3.31 0.56 -9.38
C VAL A 28 4.66 0.38 -10.07
N SER A 29 5.71 1.00 -9.54
CA SER A 29 7.07 0.90 -10.09
C SER A 29 7.81 -0.42 -9.78
N ARG A 30 7.30 -1.21 -8.83
CA ARG A 30 7.98 -2.38 -8.24
C ARG A 30 7.35 -3.72 -8.63
N LEU A 31 6.07 -3.75 -9.00
CA LEU A 31 5.38 -4.99 -9.38
C LEU A 31 5.91 -5.57 -10.70
N SER A 32 6.13 -6.88 -10.72
CA SER A 32 6.52 -7.61 -11.93
C SER A 32 5.34 -7.75 -12.89
N ASP A 33 4.15 -8.02 -12.35
CA ASP A 33 2.90 -8.08 -13.12
C ASP A 33 2.45 -6.68 -13.57
N ARG A 34 2.57 -6.43 -14.88
CA ARG A 34 2.21 -5.13 -15.46
C ARG A 34 0.72 -4.85 -15.40
N ARG A 35 -0.14 -5.86 -15.46
CA ARG A 35 -1.59 -5.65 -15.34
C ARG A 35 -1.97 -5.24 -13.94
N ALA A 36 -1.34 -5.83 -12.93
CA ALA A 36 -1.50 -5.40 -11.55
C ALA A 36 -1.01 -3.95 -11.35
N ALA A 37 0.14 -3.59 -11.91
CA ALA A 37 0.64 -2.22 -11.87
C ALA A 37 -0.29 -1.21 -12.57
N GLU A 38 -0.81 -1.55 -13.77
CA GLU A 38 -1.78 -0.73 -14.51
C GLU A 38 -3.08 -0.55 -13.70
N HIS A 39 -3.58 -1.60 -13.06
CA HIS A 39 -4.75 -1.53 -12.21
C HIS A 39 -4.55 -0.60 -11.00
N LEU A 40 -3.39 -0.67 -10.33
CA LEU A 40 -3.06 0.25 -9.24
C LEU A 40 -2.96 1.70 -9.75
N GLN A 41 -2.38 1.91 -10.93
CA GLN A 41 -2.31 3.23 -11.55
C GLN A 41 -3.71 3.78 -11.85
N GLU A 42 -4.62 2.95 -12.36
CA GLU A 42 -6.02 3.36 -12.61
C GLU A 42 -6.73 3.79 -11.32
N ILE A 43 -6.46 3.13 -10.19
CA ILE A 43 -7.02 3.50 -8.88
C ILE A 43 -6.56 4.91 -8.48
N VAL A 44 -5.28 5.21 -8.65
CA VAL A 44 -4.67 6.51 -8.33
C VAL A 44 -5.17 7.59 -9.29
N ASP A 45 -5.08 7.35 -10.60
CA ASP A 45 -5.44 8.32 -11.64
C ASP A 45 -6.91 8.72 -11.61
N ASN A 46 -7.80 7.77 -11.27
CA ASN A 46 -9.23 8.02 -11.17
C ASN A 46 -9.70 8.34 -9.73
N ASN A 47 -8.77 8.40 -8.77
CA ASN A 47 -9.04 8.67 -7.36
C ASN A 47 -10.17 7.78 -6.80
N LEU A 48 -10.09 6.47 -7.06
CA LEU A 48 -11.12 5.50 -6.66
C LEU A 48 -11.18 5.30 -5.14
N GLY A 49 -10.12 5.70 -4.42
CA GLY A 49 -10.08 5.75 -2.95
C GLY A 49 -10.16 4.39 -2.26
N SER A 50 -10.02 3.29 -2.99
CA SER A 50 -10.09 1.96 -2.42
C SER A 50 -9.35 0.92 -3.26
N PHE A 51 -8.68 -0.01 -2.58
CA PHE A 51 -7.89 -1.10 -3.16
C PHE A 51 -8.11 -2.38 -2.36
N TRP A 52 -8.49 -3.47 -3.04
CA TRP A 52 -8.59 -4.80 -2.46
C TRP A 52 -7.43 -5.65 -2.92
N LEU A 53 -6.63 -6.15 -1.97
CA LEU A 53 -5.50 -7.02 -2.28
C LEU A 53 -5.99 -8.31 -2.96
N GLU A 54 -7.17 -8.81 -2.59
CA GLU A 54 -7.77 -10.02 -3.16
C GLU A 54 -8.15 -9.92 -4.65
N ASP A 55 -8.25 -8.70 -5.20
CA ASP A 55 -8.51 -8.48 -6.63
C ASP A 55 -7.28 -8.80 -7.50
N LEU A 56 -6.10 -8.91 -6.90
CA LEU A 56 -4.87 -9.28 -7.59
C LEU A 56 -4.69 -10.81 -7.66
N SER A 57 -3.86 -11.27 -8.60
CA SER A 57 -3.44 -12.68 -8.64
C SER A 57 -2.68 -13.07 -7.35
N PRO A 58 -2.70 -14.35 -6.92
CA PRO A 58 -1.97 -14.78 -5.72
C PRO A 58 -0.45 -14.52 -5.78
N GLU A 59 0.13 -14.45 -6.98
CA GLU A 59 1.53 -14.09 -7.19
C GLU A 59 1.76 -12.60 -6.92
N SER A 60 0.92 -11.74 -7.50
CA SER A 60 0.97 -10.29 -7.30
C SER A 60 0.64 -9.91 -5.86
N GLN A 61 -0.28 -10.62 -5.18
CA GLN A 61 -0.56 -10.42 -3.75
C GLN A 61 0.68 -10.66 -2.88
N ARG A 62 1.40 -11.77 -3.13
CA ARG A 62 2.63 -12.09 -2.40
C ARG A 62 3.72 -11.07 -2.67
N GLU A 63 3.84 -10.61 -3.91
CA GLU A 63 4.79 -9.57 -4.31
C GLU A 63 4.49 -8.22 -3.62
N VAL A 64 3.24 -7.76 -3.63
CA VAL A 64 2.79 -6.56 -2.90
C VAL A 64 3.17 -6.64 -1.42
N VAL A 65 2.79 -7.74 -0.75
CA VAL A 65 3.09 -7.94 0.67
C VAL A 65 4.59 -7.97 0.92
N SER A 66 5.36 -8.60 0.04
CA SER A 66 6.82 -8.63 0.13
C SER A 66 7.43 -7.23 0.04
N HIS A 67 7.04 -6.43 -0.95
CA HIS A 67 7.53 -5.07 -1.11
C HIS A 67 7.16 -4.17 0.07
N TRP A 68 5.93 -4.26 0.56
CA TRP A 68 5.52 -3.50 1.73
C TRP A 68 6.35 -3.83 2.96
N ARG A 69 6.51 -5.12 3.27
CA ARG A 69 7.32 -5.57 4.41
C ARG A 69 8.80 -5.19 4.29
N ALA A 70 9.35 -5.22 3.07
CA ALA A 70 10.77 -5.02 2.86
C ALA A 70 11.19 -3.55 2.81
N ALA A 71 10.37 -2.67 2.19
CA ALA A 71 10.87 -1.36 1.77
C ALA A 71 9.90 -0.18 1.99
N LEU A 72 8.60 -0.38 2.26
CA LEU A 72 7.63 0.72 2.30
C LEU A 72 8.01 1.81 3.32
N VAL A 73 8.35 1.41 4.55
CA VAL A 73 8.69 2.38 5.62
C VAL A 73 10.01 3.08 5.33
N ALA A 74 11.01 2.35 4.81
CA ALA A 74 12.31 2.92 4.47
C ALA A 74 12.22 3.91 3.30
N GLU A 75 11.39 3.63 2.29
CA GLU A 75 11.13 4.59 1.21
C GLU A 75 10.36 5.80 1.74
N GLY A 76 9.38 5.59 2.64
CA GLY A 76 8.68 6.69 3.29
C GLY A 76 9.64 7.60 4.09
N GLU A 77 10.62 7.01 4.78
CA GLU A 77 11.66 7.76 5.50
C GLU A 77 12.51 8.62 4.56
N ARG A 78 12.66 8.24 3.29
CA ARG A 78 13.49 8.96 2.32
C ARG A 78 12.72 9.98 1.49
N ASP A 79 11.49 9.65 1.09
CA ASP A 79 10.74 10.40 0.08
C ASP A 79 9.70 11.35 0.69
N LEU A 80 9.13 11.00 1.86
CA LEU A 80 8.11 11.85 2.48
C LEU A 80 8.71 13.18 2.96
N PRO A 81 7.97 14.30 2.81
CA PRO A 81 8.43 15.62 3.22
C PRO A 81 8.87 15.69 4.69
N GLU A 82 10.00 16.36 4.95
CA GLU A 82 10.49 16.66 6.29
C GLU A 82 9.57 17.68 6.97
N THR A 83 8.60 17.17 7.75
CA THR A 83 7.63 17.95 8.51
C THR A 83 7.46 17.33 9.90
N ASP A 84 6.91 18.09 10.84
CA ASP A 84 6.61 17.59 12.19
C ASP A 84 5.64 16.38 12.19
N GLN A 85 4.89 16.17 11.09
CA GLN A 85 3.96 15.07 10.90
C GLN A 85 4.61 13.79 10.36
N LYS A 86 5.84 13.86 9.84
CA LYS A 86 6.52 12.70 9.23
C LYS A 86 6.59 11.47 10.16
N PRO A 87 6.91 11.61 11.47
CA PRO A 87 6.91 10.47 12.38
C PRO A 87 5.57 9.74 12.46
N ASP A 88 4.46 10.48 12.47
CA ASP A 88 3.10 9.93 12.53
C ASP A 88 2.74 9.22 11.23
N VAL A 89 3.09 9.80 10.07
CA VAL A 89 2.90 9.15 8.77
C VAL A 89 3.68 7.85 8.67
N LEU A 90 4.93 7.83 9.14
CA LEU A 90 5.75 6.60 9.18
C LEU A 90 5.19 5.56 10.15
N ALA A 91 4.64 5.97 11.29
CA ALA A 91 3.94 5.06 12.19
C ALA A 91 2.72 4.44 11.49
N HIS A 92 1.97 5.24 10.74
CA HIS A 92 0.82 4.77 9.97
C HIS A 92 1.18 3.76 8.87
N LEU A 93 2.31 3.97 8.19
CA LEU A 93 2.86 2.98 7.24
C LEU A 93 3.32 1.68 7.94
N ARG A 94 3.88 1.79 9.16
CA ARG A 94 4.23 0.61 9.96
C ARG A 94 2.99 -0.18 10.38
N GLU A 95 1.85 0.46 10.60
CA GLU A 95 0.57 -0.23 10.86
C GLU A 95 0.12 -1.06 9.66
N LEU A 96 0.23 -0.53 8.44
CA LEU A 96 -0.04 -1.31 7.23
C LEU A 96 0.89 -2.53 7.12
N VAL A 97 2.19 -2.32 7.31
CA VAL A 97 3.17 -3.42 7.29
C VAL A 97 2.86 -4.47 8.36
N ALA A 98 2.57 -4.05 9.59
CA ALA A 98 2.16 -4.93 10.66
C ALA A 98 0.87 -5.71 10.31
N ALA A 99 -0.09 -5.05 9.66
CA ALA A 99 -1.33 -5.68 9.22
C ALA A 99 -1.09 -6.85 8.25
N THR A 100 -0.08 -6.75 7.38
CA THR A 100 0.25 -7.84 6.45
C THR A 100 0.65 -9.13 7.17
N TYR A 101 1.21 -9.08 8.38
CA TYR A 101 1.60 -10.29 9.14
C TYR A 101 0.41 -11.03 9.76
N ARG A 102 -0.78 -10.45 9.69
CA ARG A 102 -2.05 -11.12 10.05
C ARG A 102 -2.63 -11.93 8.88
N LEU A 103 -2.04 -11.84 7.70
CA LEU A 103 -2.38 -12.70 6.56
C LEU A 103 -1.88 -14.13 6.82
N PRO A 104 -2.61 -15.16 6.38
CA PRO A 104 -2.16 -16.54 6.51
C PRO A 104 -0.87 -16.71 5.70
N MET A 105 0.10 -17.42 6.28
CA MET A 105 1.28 -17.86 5.55
C MET A 105 0.85 -19.08 4.73
N GLU A 106 0.74 -18.92 3.40
CA GLU A 106 0.58 -20.05 2.47
C GLU A 106 1.92 -20.76 2.23
#